data_AF-A0A7S3J8G0-F1
#
_entry.id   AF-A0A7S3J8G0-F1
#
_cell.length_a   1.000
_cell.length_b   1.000
_cell.length_c   1.000
_cell.angle_alpha   90.00
_cell.angle_beta   90.00
_cell.angle_gamma   90.00
#
_symmetry.space_group_name_H-M   'P 1'
#
loop_
_entity.id
_entity.type
_entity.pdbx_description
1 polymer ?
#
loop_
_entity_poly.entity_id
_entity_poly.type
_entity_poly.pdbx_seq_one_letter_code
_entity_poly.pdbx_strand_id
1 'polypeptide(L)'
;NPSNTKTSDSFTYQSFDGNGNAIEKTTTGITITATPGKITPATVTPVDTKIRASTSYTFVFTVQTQVPVGGIVYIVFPKTINLLDQTSAACLSSGTHIDSTNGRC
;
A
#
# COMPACT_ATOMS: atom_id res chain seq x y z
N ASN A 1 12.60 -2.13 4.86
CA ASN A 1 11.36 -1.36 5.01
C ASN A 1 10.57 -1.95 6.17
N PRO A 2 10.36 -1.23 7.29
CA PRO A 2 9.64 -1.76 8.45
C PRO A 2 8.21 -2.18 8.09
N SER A 3 7.71 -3.23 8.74
CA SER A 3 6.38 -3.81 8.45
C SER A 3 5.20 -3.03 9.06
N ASN A 4 5.48 -2.02 9.88
CA ASN A 4 4.48 -1.16 10.51
C ASN A 4 5.04 0.24 10.77
N THR A 5 4.16 1.16 11.16
CA THR A 5 4.47 2.56 11.44
C THR A 5 4.63 2.85 12.93
N LYS A 6 4.80 1.82 13.76
CA LYS A 6 5.04 1.99 15.19
C LYS A 6 6.42 2.62 15.36
N THR A 7 6.50 3.66 16.18
CA THR A 7 7.77 4.24 16.59
C THR A 7 8.61 3.17 17.29
N SER A 8 9.90 3.11 16.93
CA SER A 8 10.85 2.20 17.57
C SER A 8 11.03 2.56 19.04
N ASP A 9 11.52 1.60 19.81
CA ASP A 9 12.11 1.92 21.11
C ASP A 9 13.32 2.84 20.92
N SER A 10 13.71 3.52 22.01
CA SER A 10 14.88 4.37 21.99
C SER A 10 16.15 3.54 21.82
N PHE A 11 17.08 4.00 20.98
CA PHE A 11 18.41 3.41 20.84
C PHE A 11 19.52 4.42 21.16
N THR A 12 20.72 3.89 21.40
CA THR A 12 21.89 4.69 21.76
C THR A 12 22.69 5.06 20.51
N TYR A 13 23.16 6.30 20.44
CA TYR A 13 24.15 6.75 19.47
C TYR A 13 25.41 7.19 20.22
N GLN A 14 26.56 6.81 19.68
CA GLN A 14 27.85 7.22 20.19
C GLN A 14 28.82 7.32 19.02
N SER A 15 29.53 8.44 18.92
CA SER A 15 30.63 8.58 17.96
C SER A 15 31.97 8.59 18.70
N PHE A 16 33.00 8.13 18.00
CA PHE A 16 34.34 7.93 18.53
C PHE A 16 35.36 8.66 17.66
N ASP A 17 36.45 9.13 18.26
CA ASP A 17 37.60 9.65 17.53
C ASP A 17 38.42 8.52 16.88
N GLY A 18 39.48 8.89 16.15
CA GLY A 18 40.39 7.93 15.54
C GLY A 18 41.16 7.04 16.52
N ASN A 19 41.09 7.34 17.82
CA ASN A 19 41.74 6.61 18.91
C ASN A 19 40.73 5.78 19.72
N GLY A 20 39.45 5.78 19.35
CA GLY A 20 38.39 5.04 20.03
C GLY A 20 37.82 5.71 21.27
N ASN A 21 38.13 6.99 21.53
CA ASN A 21 37.50 7.74 22.63
C ASN A 21 36.15 8.29 22.19
N ALA A 22 35.14 8.20 23.05
CA ALA A 22 33.83 8.74 22.75
C ALA A 22 33.85 10.28 22.73
N ILE A 23 33.38 10.87 21.63
CA ILE A 23 33.29 12.33 21.46
C ILE A 23 31.92 12.83 21.91
N GLU A 24 30.86 12.10 21.57
CA GLU A 24 29.47 12.41 21.89
C GLU A 24 28.70 11.11 22.15
N LYS A 25 27.73 11.17 23.06
CA LYS A 25 26.87 10.04 23.42
C LYS A 25 25.46 10.52 23.70
N THR A 26 24.50 9.93 23.02
CA THR A 26 23.08 10.10 23.30
C THR A 26 22.50 8.73 23.61
N THR A 27 22.11 8.52 24.86
CA THR A 27 21.68 7.19 25.35
C THR A 27 20.18 6.98 25.31
N THR A 28 19.40 8.05 25.19
CA THR A 28 17.94 8.01 25.18
C THR A 28 17.39 9.10 24.25
N GLY A 29 16.16 8.93 23.77
CA GLY A 29 15.44 9.93 22.96
C GLY A 29 15.61 9.78 21.45
N ILE A 30 16.44 8.85 20.97
CA ILE A 30 16.58 8.57 19.53
C ILE A 30 15.60 7.47 19.14
N THR A 31 14.63 7.83 18.32
CA THR A 31 13.61 6.89 17.82
C THR A 31 13.46 7.03 16.32
N ILE A 32 13.00 5.96 15.67
CA ILE A 32 12.66 5.96 14.25
C ILE A 32 11.18 5.62 14.13
N THR A 33 10.45 6.41 13.34
CA THR A 33 9.06 6.11 12.98
C THR A 33 8.98 5.94 11.47
N ALA A 34 8.49 4.78 11.01
CA ALA A 34 8.24 4.56 9.61
C ALA A 34 6.96 5.26 9.16
N THR A 35 6.93 5.77 7.93
CA THR A 35 5.74 6.37 7.33
C THR A 35 4.93 5.31 6.58
N PRO A 36 3.58 5.38 6.58
CA PRO A 36 2.77 4.48 5.76
C PRO A 36 3.12 4.63 4.27
N GLY A 37 3.21 3.49 3.57
CA GLY A 37 3.34 3.48 2.12
C GLY A 37 2.09 4.05 1.45
N LYS A 38 2.28 4.73 0.32
CA LYS A 38 1.16 5.28 -0.48
C LYS A 38 0.78 4.32 -1.60
N ILE A 39 -0.52 4.30 -1.90
CA ILE A 39 -1.04 3.81 -3.18
C ILE A 39 -1.31 5.07 -4.01
N THR A 40 -0.47 5.33 -5.00
CA THR A 40 -0.64 6.47 -5.89
C THR A 40 -1.76 6.16 -6.88
N PRO A 41 -2.66 7.13 -7.14
CA PRO A 41 -3.95 6.83 -7.72
C PRO A 41 -3.82 6.17 -9.07
N ALA A 42 -4.72 5.22 -9.24
CA ALA A 42 -4.83 4.42 -10.41
C ALA A 42 -5.38 5.23 -11.58
N THR A 43 -4.91 4.93 -12.78
CA THR A 43 -5.74 5.23 -13.96
C THR A 43 -6.98 4.34 -13.88
N VAL A 44 -8.14 4.95 -14.14
CA VAL A 44 -9.42 4.27 -14.23
C VAL A 44 -9.90 4.41 -15.65
N THR A 45 -9.96 3.31 -16.38
CA THR A 45 -10.28 3.33 -17.81
C THR A 45 -11.45 2.38 -18.10
N PRO A 46 -12.60 2.89 -18.57
CA PRO A 46 -13.68 2.04 -19.07
C PRO A 46 -13.29 1.43 -20.43
N VAL A 47 -13.79 0.23 -20.73
CA VAL A 47 -13.62 -0.40 -22.05
C VAL A 47 -14.50 0.28 -23.11
N ASP A 48 -15.70 0.74 -22.73
CA ASP A 48 -16.64 1.45 -23.59
C ASP A 48 -17.03 2.80 -22.97
N THR A 49 -16.92 3.88 -23.74
CA THR A 49 -17.22 5.26 -23.31
C THR A 49 -18.62 5.73 -23.73
N LYS A 50 -19.44 4.86 -24.35
CA LYS A 50 -20.80 5.18 -24.75
C LYS A 50 -21.72 5.41 -23.54
N ILE A 51 -22.60 6.39 -23.67
CA ILE A 51 -23.61 6.72 -22.65
C ILE A 51 -24.57 5.53 -22.49
N ARG A 52 -24.87 5.17 -21.23
CA ARG A 52 -25.75 4.04 -20.84
C ARG A 52 -25.28 2.64 -21.25
N ALA A 53 -24.05 2.49 -21.74
CA ALA A 53 -23.46 1.17 -21.96
C ALA A 53 -23.01 0.55 -20.62
N SER A 54 -23.23 -0.76 -20.47
CA SER A 54 -22.57 -1.53 -19.41
C SER A 54 -21.16 -1.87 -19.87
N THR A 55 -20.16 -1.60 -19.04
CA THR A 55 -18.76 -1.79 -19.42
C THR A 55 -17.90 -2.23 -18.24
N SER A 56 -16.76 -2.85 -18.56
CA SER A 56 -15.73 -3.19 -17.58
C SER A 56 -14.79 -2.00 -17.37
N TYR A 57 -14.26 -1.86 -16.16
CA TYR A 57 -13.28 -0.85 -15.80
C TYR A 57 -11.95 -1.50 -15.47
N THR A 58 -10.87 -0.92 -15.99
CA THR A 58 -9.50 -1.29 -15.61
C THR A 58 -8.97 -0.27 -14.61
N PHE A 59 -8.48 -0.75 -13.47
CA PHE A 59 -7.84 0.06 -12.43
C PHE A 59 -6.35 -0.29 -12.38
N VAL A 60 -5.47 0.69 -12.63
CA VAL A 60 -4.01 0.48 -12.61
C VAL A 60 -3.35 1.40 -11.60
N PHE A 61 -2.99 0.89 -10.42
CA PHE A 61 -2.27 1.63 -9.39
C PHE A 61 -0.82 1.15 -9.22
N THR A 62 -0.03 1.97 -8.54
CA THR A 62 1.32 1.61 -8.06
C THR A 62 1.35 1.66 -6.55
N VAL A 63 2.00 0.66 -5.94
CA VAL A 63 2.24 0.61 -4.50
C VAL A 63 3.67 1.05 -4.22
N GLN A 64 3.86 2.00 -3.30
CA GLN A 64 5.20 2.47 -2.92
C GLN A 64 6.01 1.38 -2.20
N THR A 65 5.32 0.44 -1.55
CA THR A 65 5.89 -0.65 -0.77
C THR A 65 5.15 -1.93 -1.08
N GLN A 66 5.86 -3.06 -1.08
CA GLN A 66 5.25 -4.37 -1.36
C GLN A 66 4.07 -4.64 -0.42
N VAL A 67 2.95 -5.09 -0.98
CA VAL A 67 1.79 -5.53 -0.20
C VAL A 67 2.13 -6.89 0.41
N PRO A 68 1.99 -7.06 1.74
CA PRO A 68 2.23 -8.35 2.39
C PRO A 68 1.30 -9.45 1.87
N VAL A 69 1.74 -10.72 2.00
CA VAL A 69 0.89 -11.89 1.68
C VAL A 69 -0.42 -11.81 2.50
N GLY A 70 -1.55 -12.02 1.82
CA GLY A 70 -2.88 -11.91 2.43
C GLY A 70 -3.40 -10.48 2.56
N GLY A 71 -2.65 -9.48 2.08
CA GLY A 71 -3.14 -8.12 1.96
C GLY A 71 -4.29 -8.03 0.94
N ILE A 72 -5.28 -7.20 1.27
CA ILE A 72 -6.49 -6.99 0.45
C ILE A 72 -6.52 -5.54 -0.01
N VAL A 73 -6.85 -5.32 -1.29
CA VAL A 73 -7.11 -3.99 -1.85
C VAL A 73 -8.62 -3.84 -2.04
N TYR A 74 -9.19 -2.77 -1.49
CA TYR A 74 -10.60 -2.43 -1.68
C TYR A 74 -10.76 -1.39 -2.78
N ILE A 75 -11.63 -1.67 -3.75
CA ILE A 75 -12.09 -0.71 -4.75
C ILE A 75 -13.48 -0.27 -4.32
N VAL A 76 -13.66 1.00 -3.99
CA VAL A 76 -14.94 1.54 -3.55
C VAL A 76 -15.57 2.33 -4.68
N PHE A 77 -16.68 1.83 -5.21
CA PHE A 77 -17.45 2.54 -6.22
C PHE A 77 -18.34 3.61 -5.57
N PRO A 78 -18.50 4.79 -6.20
CA PRO A 78 -19.49 5.77 -5.78
C PRO A 78 -20.91 5.18 -5.83
N LYS A 79 -21.79 5.63 -4.93
CA LYS A 79 -23.20 5.19 -4.87
C LYS A 79 -24.01 5.45 -6.15
N THR A 80 -23.48 6.27 -7.06
CA THR A 80 -24.11 6.61 -8.34
C THR A 80 -23.88 5.55 -9.42
N ILE A 81 -22.97 4.60 -9.20
CA ILE A 81 -22.67 3.51 -10.12
C ILE A 81 -23.37 2.24 -9.63
N ASN A 82 -24.23 1.67 -10.47
CA ASN A 82 -24.80 0.36 -10.22
C ASN A 82 -23.84 -0.70 -10.74
N LEU A 83 -23.35 -1.54 -9.83
CA LEU A 83 -22.59 -2.73 -10.19
C LEU A 83 -23.59 -3.81 -10.58
N LEU A 84 -23.43 -4.34 -11.80
CA LEU A 84 -24.08 -5.61 -12.15
C LEU A 84 -23.41 -6.73 -11.35
N ASP A 85 -24.18 -7.77 -11.04
CA ASP A 85 -23.72 -8.89 -10.21
C ASP A 85 -22.43 -9.49 -10.82
N GLN A 86 -21.31 -9.32 -10.11
CA GLN A 86 -20.02 -9.78 -10.59
C GLN A 86 -19.75 -11.16 -9.99
N THR A 87 -19.83 -12.20 -10.83
CA THR A 87 -19.31 -13.51 -10.44
C THR A 87 -17.83 -13.37 -10.05
N SER A 88 -17.36 -14.02 -8.99
CA SER A 88 -15.99 -13.86 -8.45
C SER A 88 -14.85 -14.03 -9.47
N ALA A 89 -15.11 -14.63 -10.63
CA ALA A 89 -14.18 -14.73 -11.76
C ALA A 89 -13.99 -13.42 -12.57
N ALA A 90 -14.80 -12.38 -12.33
CA ALA A 90 -14.78 -11.13 -13.09
C ALA A 90 -13.70 -10.13 -12.62
N CYS A 91 -13.18 -10.28 -11.40
CA CYS A 91 -12.09 -9.45 -10.89
C CYS A 91 -10.74 -10.12 -11.19
N LEU A 92 -10.18 -9.83 -12.36
CA LEU A 92 -8.83 -10.28 -12.72
C LEU A 92 -7.79 -9.32 -12.12
N SER A 93 -7.09 -9.73 -11.07
CA SER A 93 -5.91 -9.01 -10.57
C SER A 93 -4.63 -9.63 -11.11
N SER A 94 -3.72 -8.82 -11.63
CA SER A 94 -2.40 -9.25 -12.13
C SER A 94 -1.25 -9.02 -11.14
N GLY A 95 -1.53 -8.48 -9.95
CA GLY A 95 -0.52 -8.17 -8.95
C GLY A 95 -0.10 -9.39 -8.13
N THR A 96 1.21 -9.53 -7.87
CA THR A 96 1.72 -10.51 -6.91
C THR A 96 1.27 -10.14 -5.49
N HIS A 97 0.72 -11.10 -4.73
CA HIS A 97 0.20 -10.94 -3.35
C HIS A 97 -1.13 -10.18 -3.18
N ILE A 98 -1.85 -9.90 -4.27
CA ILE A 98 -3.24 -9.41 -4.18
C ILE A 98 -4.17 -10.60 -4.34
N ASP A 99 -4.93 -10.93 -3.30
CA ASP A 99 -5.89 -12.04 -3.33
C ASP A 99 -7.11 -11.68 -4.18
N SER A 100 -7.28 -12.33 -5.33
CA SER A 100 -8.47 -12.24 -6.18
C SER A 100 -9.62 -13.14 -5.72
N THR A 101 -9.38 -14.05 -4.79
CA THR A 101 -10.29 -15.14 -4.40
C THR A 101 -11.32 -14.70 -3.37
N ASN A 102 -10.98 -13.70 -2.54
CA ASN A 102 -11.89 -13.08 -1.56
C ASN A 102 -12.30 -11.65 -1.95
N GLY A 103 -11.91 -11.21 -3.16
CA GLY A 103 -12.18 -9.87 -3.69
C GLY A 103 -13.64 -9.71 -4.07
N ARG A 104 -14.48 -9.32 -3.11
CA ARG A 104 -15.68 -8.55 -3.44
C ARG A 104 -15.22 -7.20 -4.00
N CYS A 105 -15.41 -6.99 -5.29
CA CYS A 105 -15.65 -5.64 -5.80
C CYS A 105 -16.96 -5.10 -5.23
#